data_AF-A0AA37HP67-F1
#
_entry.id   AF-A0AA37HP67-F1
#
_cell.length_a   1.000
_cell.length_b   1.000
_cell.length_c   1.000
_cell.angle_alpha   90.00
_cell.angle_beta   90.00
_cell.angle_gamma   90.00
#
_symmetry.space_group_name_H-M   'P 1'
#
loop_
_entity.id
_entity.type
_entity.pdbx_description
1 polymer ?
#
loop_
_entity_poly.entity_id
_entity_poly.type
_entity_poly.pdbx_seq_one_letter_code
_entity_poly.pdbx_strand_id
1 'polypeptide(L)'
;MARRVFCRIVDRPDGLFDVTATIEPDKTFRREGVASLGEAERWIDGLRTLMTALGAPVLRVDAAEGETAADPAQAGTARLDSGSGS
;
A
#
# COMPACT_ATOMS: atom_id res chain seq x y z
N MET A 1 -14.40 -4.67 -18.24
CA MET A 1 -13.42 -3.62 -17.93
C MET A 1 -12.89 -3.85 -16.53
N ALA A 2 -11.58 -3.72 -16.35
CA ALA A 2 -10.96 -3.65 -15.03
C ALA A 2 -11.55 -2.48 -14.24
N ARG A 3 -12.03 -2.73 -13.02
CA ARG A 3 -12.57 -1.67 -12.14
C ARG A 3 -11.49 -1.25 -11.16
N ARG A 4 -11.36 0.05 -10.88
CA ARG A 4 -10.43 0.51 -9.84
C ARG A 4 -11.11 0.41 -8.49
N VAL A 5 -10.31 0.12 -7.47
CA VAL A 5 -10.74 0.07 -6.08
C VAL A 5 -9.93 1.09 -5.29
N PHE A 6 -10.59 1.98 -4.57
CA PHE A 6 -9.96 2.99 -3.73
C PHE A 6 -10.13 2.62 -2.26
N CYS A 7 -9.04 2.57 -1.49
CA CYS A 7 -9.10 2.26 -0.06
C CYS A 7 -8.67 3.44 0.80
N ARG A 8 -9.36 3.64 1.92
CA ARG A 8 -9.05 4.62 2.97
C ARG A 8 -9.20 4.01 4.35
N ILE A 9 -8.28 4.32 5.25
CA ILE A 9 -8.39 4.04 6.69
C ILE A 9 -8.91 5.31 7.37
N VAL A 10 -9.84 5.15 8.31
CA VAL A 10 -10.46 6.25 9.07
C VAL A 10 -10.33 5.95 10.56
N ASP A 11 -9.66 6.83 11.29
CA ASP A 11 -9.60 6.79 12.75
C ASP A 11 -10.98 7.09 13.34
N ARG A 12 -11.35 6.33 14.36
CA ARG A 12 -12.55 6.58 15.16
C ARG A 12 -12.19 7.17 16.53
N PRO A 13 -13.12 7.94 17.13
CA PRO A 13 -12.90 8.52 18.46
C PRO A 13 -12.77 7.49 19.59
N ASP A 14 -13.16 6.23 19.36
CA ASP A 14 -13.00 5.14 20.33
C ASP A 14 -11.65 4.41 20.22
N GLY A 15 -10.72 4.92 19.39
CA GLY A 15 -9.40 4.33 19.17
C GLY A 15 -9.39 3.13 18.23
N LEU A 16 -10.54 2.80 17.62
CA LEU A 16 -10.63 1.81 16.55
C LEU A 16 -10.44 2.46 15.18
N PHE A 17 -10.29 1.62 14.17
CA PHE A 17 -10.15 2.03 12.78
C PHE A 17 -11.29 1.46 11.96
N ASP A 18 -11.79 2.23 11.01
CA ASP A 18 -12.62 1.71 9.93
C ASP A 18 -11.83 1.71 8.62
N VAL A 19 -12.09 0.73 7.76
CA VAL A 19 -11.53 0.71 6.40
C VAL A 19 -12.66 0.79 5.39
N THR A 20 -12.59 1.78 4.50
CA THR A 20 -13.55 1.97 3.42
C THR A 20 -12.90 1.60 2.10
N ALA A 21 -13.56 0.75 1.29
CA ALA A 21 -13.16 0.38 -0.05
C ALA A 21 -14.25 0.75 -1.06
N THR A 22 -13.96 1.64 -2.00
CA THR A 22 -14.87 2.09 -3.05
C THR A 22 -14.45 1.50 -4.39
N ILE A 23 -15.29 0.68 -4.98
CA ILE A 23 -15.14 0.09 -6.31
C ILE A 23 -15.89 0.97 -7.30
N GLU A 24 -15.21 1.43 -8.36
CA GLU A 24 -15.86 2.19 -9.41
C GLU A 24 -17.04 1.43 -10.06
N PRO A 25 -18.13 2.12 -10.42
CA PRO A 25 -18.31 3.57 -10.29
C PRO A 25 -18.70 4.06 -8.89
N ASP A 26 -19.38 3.23 -8.08
CA ASP A 26 -20.16 3.73 -6.94
C ASP A 26 -20.38 2.71 -5.81
N LYS A 27 -19.73 1.53 -5.86
CA LYS A 27 -19.93 0.50 -4.84
C LYS A 27 -18.95 0.65 -3.69
N THR A 28 -19.43 1.06 -2.52
CA THR A 28 -18.60 1.21 -1.32
C THR A 28 -18.85 0.10 -0.30
N PHE A 29 -17.77 -0.45 0.26
CA PHE A 29 -17.76 -1.40 1.35
C PHE A 29 -17.03 -0.80 2.55
N ARG A 30 -17.50 -1.08 3.76
CA ARG A 30 -16.86 -0.63 4.99
C ARG A 30 -16.62 -1.82 5.91
N ARG A 31 -15.39 -1.94 6.39
CA ARG A 31 -15.01 -2.82 7.50
C ARG A 31 -14.87 -1.97 8.74
N GLU A 32 -15.75 -2.20 9.72
CA GLU A 32 -15.80 -1.42 10.95
C GLU A 32 -15.03 -2.08 12.08
N GLY A 33 -14.53 -1.26 13.02
CA GLY A 33 -14.06 -1.73 14.33
C GLY A 33 -12.77 -2.54 14.29
N VAL A 34 -11.85 -2.19 13.38
CA VAL A 34 -10.52 -2.78 13.30
C VAL A 34 -9.68 -2.29 14.48
N ALA A 35 -9.03 -3.21 15.19
CA ALA A 35 -8.42 -2.91 16.49
C ALA A 35 -7.08 -2.15 16.41
N SER A 36 -6.45 -2.15 15.24
CA SER A 36 -5.16 -1.48 15.05
C SER A 36 -4.93 -1.09 13.59
N LEU A 37 -4.09 -0.06 13.39
CA LEU A 37 -3.64 0.35 12.07
C LEU A 37 -3.00 -0.83 11.30
N GLY A 38 -2.10 -1.59 11.93
CA GLY A 38 -1.45 -2.73 11.29
C GLY A 38 -2.40 -3.89 10.93
N GLU A 39 -3.56 -4.01 11.58
CA GLU A 39 -4.61 -4.93 11.13
C GLU A 39 -5.39 -4.38 9.94
N ALA A 40 -5.67 -3.07 9.92
CA ALA A 40 -6.30 -2.40 8.79
C ALA A 40 -5.42 -2.49 7.53
N GLU A 41 -4.11 -2.34 7.66
CA GLU A 41 -3.14 -2.46 6.58
C GLU A 41 -3.08 -3.88 6.01
N ARG A 42 -2.96 -4.90 6.88
CA ARG A 42 -3.01 -6.31 6.45
C ARG A 42 -4.29 -6.66 5.69
N TRP A 43 -5.41 -6.07 6.08
CA TRP A 43 -6.67 -6.25 5.37
C TRP A 43 -6.63 -5.63 3.96
N ILE A 44 -6.08 -4.41 3.82
CA ILE A 44 -5.90 -3.76 2.51
C ILE A 44 -4.95 -4.58 1.63
N ASP A 45 -3.86 -5.13 2.16
CA ASP A 45 -2.93 -5.97 1.41
C ASP A 45 -3.58 -7.26 0.91
N GLY A 46 -4.41 -7.89 1.74
CA GLY A 46 -5.23 -9.03 1.34
C GLY A 46 -6.19 -8.67 0.19
N LEU A 47 -6.87 -7.53 0.30
CA LEU A 47 -7.76 -7.04 -0.75
C LEU A 47 -6.99 -6.74 -2.05
N ARG A 48 -5.82 -6.11 -1.97
CA ARG A 48 -4.95 -5.82 -3.11
C ARG A 48 -4.52 -7.10 -3.84
N THR A 49 -4.14 -8.13 -3.08
CA THR A 49 -3.75 -9.43 -3.63
C THR A 49 -4.90 -10.06 -4.41
N LEU A 50 -6.10 -10.11 -3.81
CA LEU A 50 -7.29 -10.67 -4.42
C LEU A 50 -7.69 -9.90 -5.69
N MET A 51 -7.74 -8.58 -5.62
CA MET A 51 -8.22 -7.77 -6.74
C MET A 51 -7.19 -7.68 -7.88
N THR A 52 -5.89 -7.79 -7.58
CA THR A 52 -4.85 -7.93 -8.60
C THR A 52 -5.04 -9.22 -9.41
N ALA A 53 -5.35 -10.34 -8.76
CA ALA A 53 -5.66 -11.59 -9.44
C ALA A 53 -6.92 -11.49 -10.35
N LEU A 54 -7.83 -10.56 -10.04
CA LEU A 54 -9.04 -10.27 -10.82
C LEU A 54 -8.83 -9.17 -11.88
N GLY A 55 -7.61 -8.62 -12.02
CA GLY A 55 -7.30 -7.54 -12.96
C GLY A 55 -7.86 -6.18 -12.55
N ALA A 56 -8.19 -5.98 -11.27
CA ALA A 56 -8.81 -4.77 -10.71
C ALA A 56 -7.90 -4.14 -9.64
N PRO A 57 -6.78 -3.49 -9.98
CA PRO A 57 -5.81 -3.04 -8.99
C PRO A 57 -6.42 -2.08 -7.94
N VAL A 58 -6.01 -2.25 -6.68
CA VAL A 58 -6.41 -1.39 -5.55
C VAL A 58 -5.43 -0.23 -5.43
N LEU A 59 -5.95 0.99 -5.38
CA LEU A 59 -5.25 2.25 -5.15
C LEU A 59 -5.53 2.71 -3.71
N ARG A 60 -4.47 3.05 -2.98
CA ARG A 60 -4.60 3.61 -1.63
C ARG A 60 -4.75 5.12 -1.74
N VAL A 61 -5.76 5.68 -1.10
CA VAL A 61 -5.92 7.13 -0.96
C VAL A 61 -5.35 7.48 0.40
N ASP A 62 -4.01 7.46 0.49
CA ASP A 62 -3.33 8.03 1.65
C ASP A 62 -3.48 9.56 1.59
N ALA A 63 -3.91 10.16 2.68
CA ALA A 63 -3.77 11.60 2.90
C ALA A 63 -2.30 11.91 3.27
N ALA A 64 -1.38 11.60 2.35
CA ALA A 64 0.01 12.05 2.36
C ALA A 64 0.63 11.72 1.00
N GLU A 65 0.67 12.71 0.11
CA GLU A 65 1.69 12.73 -0.94
C GLU A 65 3.06 12.90 -0.25
N GLY A 66 4.00 12.00 -0.55
CA GLY A 66 5.35 11.92 0.03
C GLY A 66 5.47 10.69 0.94
N GLU A 67 6.08 9.57 0.54
CA GLU A 67 7.39 9.48 -0.07
C GLU A 67 7.45 8.16 -0.86
N THR A 68 7.60 8.26 -2.18
CA THR A 68 8.23 7.17 -2.93
C THR A 68 9.71 7.18 -2.55
N ALA A 69 10.08 6.36 -1.57
CA ALA A 69 11.45 5.94 -1.38
C ALA A 69 11.51 4.42 -1.57
N ALA A 70 11.19 3.99 -2.78
CA ALA A 70 11.64 2.72 -3.32
C ALA A 70 12.58 3.04 -4.49
N ASP A 71 13.84 3.31 -4.18
CA ASP A 71 14.94 3.10 -5.13
C ASP A 71 15.97 2.15 -4.49
N PRO A 72 15.91 0.84 -4.78
CA PRO A 72 16.91 -0.12 -4.35
C PRO A 72 18.10 -0.25 -5.34
N ALA A 73 18.43 0.76 -6.16
CA ALA A 73 19.29 0.57 -7.33
C ALA A 73 20.60 1.39 -7.37
N GLN A 74 21.15 1.86 -6.22
CA GLN A 74 22.48 2.48 -6.22
C GLN A 74 23.41 2.08 -5.07
N ALA A 75 23.50 0.77 -4.78
CA ALA A 75 24.62 0.19 -4.02
C ALA A 75 25.46 -0.71 -4.93
N GLY A 76 26.02 -0.12 -5.98
CA GLY A 76 26.89 -0.81 -6.91
C GLY A 76 27.76 0.17 -7.67
N THR A 77 29.08 -0.01 -7.56
CA THR A 77 30.16 0.58 -8.36
C THR A 77 30.87 1.83 -7.80
N ALA A 78 31.91 1.58 -6.99
CA ALA A 78 33.13 2.39 -7.01
C ALA A 78 34.35 1.55 -6.59
N ARG A 79 34.89 0.88 -7.60
CA ARG A 79 36.28 0.45 -7.79
C ARG A 79 37.33 1.24 -6.99
N LEU A 80 38.09 0.56 -6.13
CA LEU A 80 39.46 0.88 -5.70
C LEU A 80 40.09 -0.44 -5.25
N ASP A 81 41.30 -0.86 -5.58
CA ASP A 81 42.27 -0.57 -6.62
C ASP A 81 43.25 -1.75 -6.52
N SER A 82 43.57 -2.38 -7.65
CA SER A 82 44.52 -3.49 -7.70
C SER A 82 45.91 -2.91 -7.85
N GLY A 83 46.71 -2.92 -6.79
CA GLY A 83 48.11 -2.47 -6.80
C GLY A 83 49.04 -3.48 -6.12
N SER A 84 49.32 -4.57 -6.81
CA SER A 84 50.38 -5.54 -6.49
C SER A 84 51.72 -4.99 -6.98
N GLY A 85 52.74 -4.92 -6.12
CA GLY A 85 54.10 -4.54 -6.47
C GLY A 85 55.09 -5.22 -5.53
N SER A 86 55.92 -6.11 -6.12
CA SER A 86 56.94 -6.94 -5.48
C SER A 86 58.09 -6.18 -4.83
#